data_AF-A0A8I2B4P7-F1
#
_entry.id   AF-A0A8I2B4P7-F1
#
_cell.length_a   1.000
_cell.length_b   1.000
_cell.length_c   1.000
_cell.angle_alpha   90.00
_cell.angle_beta   90.00
_cell.angle_gamma   90.00
#
_symmetry.space_group_name_H-M   'P 1'
#
loop_
_entity.id
_entity.type
_entity.pdbx_description
1 polymer ?
#
loop_
_entity_poly.entity_id
_entity_poly.type
_entity_poly.pdbx_seq_one_letter_code
_entity_poly.pdbx_strand_id
1 'polypeptide(L)'
;IIERAALSEPGRTLNKQHWASAIDTVGGQMLANELEQTTHGGTVAACGLADSAGLTTTVMPFITQKVRLQGVDTVQATYAVRKQAWSRLATLMPESFYPQATQEITLDQGTEYAARLLDN
;
A
#
# COMPACT_ATOMS: atom_id res chain seq x y z
N ILE A 1 -4.64 -3.11 -14.35
CA ILE A 1 -5.25 -1.94 -13.67
C ILE A 1 -6.70 -2.32 -13.39
N ILE A 2 -7.14 -2.25 -12.13
CA ILE A 2 -8.52 -2.53 -11.71
C ILE A 2 -9.09 -1.24 -11.15
N GLU A 3 -10.39 -1.01 -11.32
CA GLU A 3 -11.08 0.15 -10.75
C GLU A 3 -11.10 0.09 -9.22
N ARG A 4 -10.83 1.22 -8.57
CA ARG A 4 -10.89 1.38 -7.10
C ARG A 4 -12.21 0.87 -6.52
N ALA A 5 -13.33 1.16 -7.20
CA ALA A 5 -14.66 0.73 -6.79
C ALA A 5 -14.78 -0.80 -6.59
N ALA A 6 -14.02 -1.60 -7.34
CA ALA A 6 -14.01 -3.05 -7.20
C ALA A 6 -13.39 -3.53 -5.87
N LEU A 7 -12.62 -2.68 -5.19
CA LEU A 7 -11.96 -2.96 -3.91
C LEU A 7 -12.53 -2.14 -2.74
N SER A 8 -13.48 -1.23 -2.99
CA SER A 8 -14.05 -0.36 -1.95
C SER A 8 -15.34 -0.91 -1.32
N GLU A 9 -16.05 -1.82 -2.00
CA GLU A 9 -17.29 -2.41 -1.50
C GLU A 9 -17.03 -3.64 -0.61
N PRO A 10 -17.76 -3.82 0.51
CA PRO A 10 -17.63 -5.01 1.35
C PRO A 10 -18.09 -6.29 0.64
N GLY A 11 -17.26 -7.33 0.68
CA GLY A 11 -17.71 -8.72 0.71
C GLY A 11 -18.67 -9.19 -0.37
N ARG A 12 -18.53 -8.77 -1.63
CA ARG A 12 -19.38 -9.33 -2.69
C ARG A 12 -18.84 -10.68 -3.14
N THR A 13 -19.09 -11.73 -2.36
CA THR A 13 -18.70 -13.15 -2.54
C THR A 13 -17.29 -13.51 -2.08
N LEU A 14 -17.16 -14.74 -1.57
CA LEU A 14 -15.96 -15.50 -1.19
C LEU A 14 -14.93 -15.62 -2.35
N ASN A 15 -14.58 -14.50 -2.95
CA ASN A 15 -14.19 -14.39 -4.34
C ASN A 15 -12.69 -14.51 -4.50
N LYS A 16 -12.31 -15.50 -5.30
CA LYS A 16 -11.01 -15.79 -5.90
C LYS A 16 -9.82 -15.09 -5.26
N GLN A 17 -8.87 -15.90 -4.81
CA GLN A 17 -7.53 -15.40 -4.53
C GLN A 17 -6.96 -14.73 -5.79
N HIS A 18 -6.75 -13.43 -5.72
CA HIS A 18 -6.32 -12.58 -6.83
C HIS A 18 -4.84 -12.17 -6.67
N TRP A 19 -4.39 -11.99 -5.43
CA TRP A 19 -3.10 -11.34 -5.15
C TRP A 19 -2.08 -12.31 -4.58
N ALA A 20 -0.90 -12.40 -5.18
CA ALA A 20 0.22 -13.11 -4.57
C ALA A 20 0.64 -12.42 -3.25
N SER A 21 0.62 -11.09 -3.24
CA SER A 21 0.96 -10.19 -2.13
C SER A 21 0.47 -8.78 -2.51
N ALA A 22 0.38 -7.88 -1.54
CA ALA A 22 -0.02 -6.48 -1.76
C ALA A 22 0.84 -5.49 -0.96
N ILE A 23 0.88 -4.24 -1.42
CA ILE A 23 1.46 -3.10 -0.70
C ILE A 23 0.32 -2.10 -0.54
N ASP A 24 -0.10 -1.86 0.69
CA ASP A 24 -1.25 -1.01 1.01
C ASP A 24 -0.81 0.35 1.55
N THR A 25 -1.30 1.41 0.89
CA THR A 25 -1.13 2.80 1.32
C THR A 25 -2.45 3.44 1.77
N VAL A 26 -3.56 2.70 1.74
CA VAL A 26 -4.91 3.25 1.83
C VAL A 26 -5.56 2.94 3.18
N GLY A 27 -5.41 1.71 3.69
CA GLY A 27 -6.07 1.26 4.90
C GLY A 27 -7.57 0.99 4.70
N GLY A 28 -8.34 1.01 5.80
CA GLY A 28 -9.80 0.91 5.74
C GLY A 28 -10.35 -0.39 5.15
N GLN A 29 -11.47 -0.26 4.43
CA GLN A 29 -12.15 -1.38 3.76
C GLN A 29 -11.31 -1.97 2.61
N MET A 30 -10.46 -1.15 1.98
CA MET A 30 -9.58 -1.61 0.91
C MET A 30 -8.56 -2.62 1.43
N LEU A 31 -7.88 -2.30 2.54
CA LEU A 31 -6.97 -3.23 3.20
C LEU A 31 -7.68 -4.52 3.65
N ALA A 32 -8.90 -4.41 4.17
CA ALA A 32 -9.69 -5.59 4.54
C ALA A 32 -9.95 -6.51 3.33
N ASN A 33 -10.31 -5.92 2.18
CA ASN A 33 -10.55 -6.65 0.95
C ASN A 33 -9.27 -7.25 0.34
N GLU A 34 -8.14 -6.54 0.41
CA GLU A 34 -6.83 -7.07 -0.02
C GLU A 34 -6.42 -8.31 0.78
N LEU A 35 -6.63 -8.29 2.10
CA LEU A 35 -6.35 -9.43 2.97
C LEU A 35 -7.17 -10.66 2.57
N GLU A 36 -8.47 -10.49 2.33
CA GLU A 36 -9.36 -11.59 1.91
C GLU A 36 -9.04 -12.14 0.51
N GLN A 37 -8.60 -11.27 -0.41
CA GLN A 37 -8.27 -11.65 -1.79
C GLN A 37 -6.82 -12.13 -1.97
N THR A 38 -6.01 -12.11 -0.91
CA THR A 38 -4.63 -12.59 -0.97
C THR A 38 -4.56 -14.12 -1.02
N THR A 39 -3.71 -14.63 -1.90
CA THR A 39 -3.45 -16.05 -2.10
C THR A 39 -2.83 -16.71 -0.87
N HIS A 40 -2.89 -18.04 -0.81
CA HIS A 40 -2.40 -18.79 0.32
C HIS A 40 -0.91 -18.49 0.60
N GLY A 41 -0.58 -18.06 1.82
CA GLY A 41 0.77 -17.71 2.26
C GLY A 41 1.27 -16.33 1.83
N GLY A 42 0.45 -15.53 1.15
CA GLY A 42 0.81 -14.19 0.70
C GLY A 42 1.00 -13.18 1.85
N THR A 43 1.70 -12.08 1.58
CA THR A 43 1.91 -10.99 2.55
C THR A 43 1.34 -9.68 2.02
N VAL A 44 0.61 -8.97 2.86
CA VAL A 44 0.16 -7.59 2.63
C VAL A 44 1.01 -6.68 3.50
N ALA A 45 1.79 -5.78 2.88
CA ALA A 45 2.62 -4.80 3.56
C ALA A 45 1.85 -3.47 3.69
N ALA A 46 1.39 -3.14 4.89
CA ALA A 46 0.59 -1.94 5.14
C ALA A 46 1.48 -0.79 5.66
N CYS A 47 1.43 0.36 4.98
CA CYS A 47 2.24 1.53 5.29
C CYS A 47 1.47 2.86 5.25
N GLY A 48 0.18 2.87 4.95
CA GLY A 48 -0.61 4.10 4.85
C GLY A 48 -2.03 3.97 5.38
N LEU A 49 -2.70 5.12 5.45
CA LEU A 49 -4.05 5.29 6.00
C LEU A 49 -4.82 6.39 5.24
N ALA A 50 -4.58 6.52 3.93
CA ALA A 50 -5.16 7.58 3.12
C ALA A 50 -6.71 7.61 3.18
N ASP A 51 -7.36 6.47 3.40
CA ASP A 51 -8.81 6.38 3.59
C ASP A 51 -9.20 6.33 5.08
N SER A 52 -8.67 5.35 5.84
CA SER A 52 -9.04 5.17 7.23
C SER A 52 -8.00 4.38 8.03
N ALA A 53 -7.83 4.77 9.30
CA ALA A 53 -7.04 4.02 10.28
C ALA A 53 -7.79 2.81 10.86
N GLY A 54 -9.10 2.69 10.63
CA GLY A 54 -9.89 1.56 11.08
C GLY A 54 -9.67 0.32 10.21
N LEU A 55 -9.62 -0.87 10.83
CA LEU A 55 -9.53 -2.14 10.12
C LEU A 55 -10.63 -3.08 10.60
N THR A 56 -11.74 -3.10 9.84
CA THR A 56 -12.83 -4.06 10.05
C THR A 56 -12.60 -5.25 9.14
N THR A 57 -12.08 -6.35 9.69
CA THR A 57 -11.84 -7.60 8.96
C THR A 57 -12.13 -8.80 9.86
N THR A 58 -12.00 -10.01 9.31
CA THR A 58 -12.14 -11.26 10.06
C THR A 58 -10.80 -11.96 10.24
N VAL A 59 -10.73 -12.94 11.12
CA VAL A 59 -9.52 -13.77 11.28
C VAL A 59 -9.31 -14.77 10.14
N MET A 60 -10.30 -14.95 9.25
CA MET A 60 -10.32 -16.01 8.23
C MET A 60 -9.13 -15.98 7.27
N PRO A 61 -8.70 -14.82 6.71
CA PRO A 61 -7.53 -14.73 5.82
C PRO A 61 -6.25 -15.29 6.44
N PHE A 62 -6.08 -15.06 7.74
CA PHE A 62 -4.88 -15.44 8.47
C PHE A 62 -4.87 -16.93 8.78
N ILE A 63 -6.00 -17.48 9.27
CA ILE A 63 -6.03 -18.87 9.75
C ILE A 63 -6.27 -19.89 8.63
N THR A 64 -7.02 -19.53 7.58
CA THR A 64 -7.35 -20.47 6.49
C THR A 64 -6.47 -20.30 5.25
N GLN A 65 -6.01 -19.07 4.97
CA GLN A 65 -5.12 -18.78 3.84
C GLN A 65 -3.68 -18.48 4.27
N LYS A 66 -3.34 -18.46 5.57
CA LYS A 66 -1.99 -18.11 6.05
C LYS A 66 -1.48 -16.76 5.53
N VAL A 67 -2.39 -15.81 5.29
CA VAL A 67 -2.01 -14.46 4.90
C VAL A 67 -1.30 -13.77 6.05
N ARG A 68 -0.27 -12.98 5.75
CA ARG A 68 0.42 -12.12 6.73
C ARG A 68 0.07 -10.66 6.47
N LEU A 69 -0.35 -9.96 7.52
CA LEU A 69 -0.34 -8.50 7.56
C LEU A 69 0.98 -8.03 8.17
N GLN A 70 1.79 -7.30 7.39
CA GLN A 70 3.07 -6.76 7.82
C GLN A 70 2.98 -5.24 7.91
N GLY A 71 3.03 -4.69 9.12
CA GLY A 71 3.18 -3.25 9.31
C GLY A 71 4.57 -2.79 8.86
N VAL A 72 4.62 -1.67 8.13
CA VAL A 72 5.86 -1.05 7.67
C VAL A 72 6.00 0.32 8.33
N ASP A 73 7.04 0.47 9.16
CA ASP A 73 7.39 1.76 9.77
C ASP A 73 8.70 2.28 9.16
N THR A 74 8.65 3.50 8.64
CA THR A 74 9.81 4.22 8.09
C THR A 74 10.39 5.24 9.07
N VAL A 75 9.67 5.57 10.14
CA VAL A 75 10.07 6.60 11.12
C VAL A 75 11.14 6.07 12.05
N GLN A 76 10.96 4.88 12.65
CA GLN A 76 11.93 4.29 13.59
C GLN A 76 12.89 3.29 12.92
N ALA A 77 12.89 3.20 11.58
CA ALA A 77 13.79 2.31 10.86
C ALA A 77 15.27 2.58 11.20
N THR A 78 16.00 1.51 11.54
CA THR A 78 17.43 1.60 11.90
C THR A 78 18.28 2.06 10.71
N TYR A 79 19.46 2.62 11.00
CA TYR A 79 20.41 3.02 9.96
C TYR A 79 20.74 1.88 8.99
N ALA A 80 20.93 0.66 9.52
CA ALA A 80 21.24 -0.52 8.70
C ALA A 80 20.12 -0.82 7.68
N VAL A 81 18.85 -0.77 8.13
CA VAL A 81 17.69 -0.97 7.27
C VAL A 81 17.59 0.14 6.22
N ARG A 82 17.76 1.41 6.62
CA ARG A 82 17.75 2.55 5.69
C ARG A 82 18.81 2.41 4.61
N LYS A 83 20.05 2.08 4.99
CA LYS A 83 21.16 1.90 4.04
C LYS A 83 20.86 0.79 3.04
N GLN A 84 20.31 -0.33 3.50
CA GLN A 84 19.93 -1.43 2.62
C GLN A 84 18.81 -1.01 1.65
N ALA A 85 17.77 -0.33 2.14
CA ALA A 85 16.67 0.14 1.30
C ALA A 85 17.15 1.11 0.21
N TRP A 86 17.95 2.12 0.57
CA TRP A 86 18.53 3.07 -0.39
C TRP A 86 19.43 2.39 -1.41
N SER A 87 20.27 1.45 -0.99
CA SER A 87 21.13 0.68 -1.90
C SER A 87 20.32 -0.13 -2.91
N ARG A 88 19.14 -0.65 -2.51
CA ARG A 88 18.25 -1.38 -3.42
C ARG A 88 17.50 -0.42 -4.35
N LEU A 89 17.02 0.72 -3.85
CA LEU A 89 16.35 1.72 -4.68
C LEU A 89 17.23 2.22 -5.81
N ALA A 90 18.52 2.45 -5.54
CA ALA A 90 19.49 2.88 -6.54
C ALA A 90 19.69 1.88 -7.68
N THR A 91 19.35 0.59 -7.49
CA THR A 91 19.50 -0.45 -8.52
C THR A 91 18.17 -0.90 -9.14
N LEU A 92 17.06 -0.74 -8.41
CA LEU A 92 15.75 -1.20 -8.84
C LEU A 92 15.02 -0.21 -9.76
N MET A 93 15.29 1.09 -9.63
CA MET A 93 14.55 2.13 -10.35
C MET A 93 15.22 2.42 -11.70
N PRO A 94 14.54 2.20 -12.84
CA PRO A 94 15.09 2.57 -14.14
C PRO A 94 15.13 4.10 -14.27
N GLU A 95 16.09 4.64 -15.03
CA GLU A 95 16.19 6.11 -15.24
C GLU A 95 14.89 6.72 -15.79
N SER A 96 14.13 5.95 -16.57
CA SER A 96 12.84 6.37 -17.11
C SER A 96 11.76 6.61 -16.05
N PHE A 97 11.90 6.06 -14.84
CA PHE A 97 10.92 6.23 -13.77
C PHE A 97 10.88 7.67 -13.27
N TYR A 98 12.04 8.29 -13.05
CA TYR A 98 12.13 9.62 -12.45
C TYR A 98 11.30 10.67 -13.21
N PRO A 99 11.49 10.90 -14.52
CA PRO A 99 10.69 11.91 -15.23
C PRO A 99 9.19 11.57 -15.32
N GLN A 100 8.79 10.31 -15.15
CA GLN A 100 7.38 9.90 -15.15
C GLN A 100 6.71 10.08 -13.78
N ALA A 101 7.49 10.01 -12.70
CA ALA A 101 6.99 9.99 -11.33
C ALA A 101 7.29 11.29 -10.55
N THR A 102 8.06 12.21 -11.11
CA THR A 102 8.41 13.48 -10.46
C THR A 102 7.79 14.67 -11.17
N GLN A 103 7.31 15.63 -10.38
CA GLN A 103 6.97 16.96 -10.84
C GLN A 103 7.77 17.98 -10.02
N GLU A 104 8.58 18.78 -10.69
CA GLU A 104 9.35 19.85 -10.04
C GLU A 104 8.43 21.05 -9.76
N ILE A 105 8.51 21.57 -8.54
CA ILE A 105 7.75 22.74 -8.08
C ILE A 105 8.67 23.70 -7.34
N THR A 106 8.32 24.98 -7.29
CA THR A 106 9.00 25.95 -6.44
C THR A 106 8.51 25.85 -5.00
N LEU A 107 9.28 26.42 -4.06
CA LEU A 107 8.87 26.47 -2.65
C LEU A 107 7.53 27.19 -2.45
N ASP A 108 7.28 28.27 -3.20
CA ASP A 108 6.05 29.06 -3.12
C ASP A 108 4.81 28.25 -3.55
N GLN A 109 4.98 27.24 -4.40
CA GLN A 109 3.91 26.33 -4.85
C GLN A 109 3.57 25.24 -3.81
N GLY A 110 4.37 25.10 -2.73
CA GLY A 110 4.24 23.99 -1.78
C GLY A 110 2.84 23.85 -1.17
N THR A 111 2.20 24.95 -0.75
CA THR A 111 0.87 24.93 -0.15
C THR A 111 -0.22 24.50 -1.13
N GLU A 112 -0.12 24.95 -2.38
CA GLU A 112 -1.07 24.57 -3.44
C GLU A 112 -1.00 23.07 -3.72
N TYR A 113 0.21 22.53 -3.89
CA TYR A 113 0.42 21.11 -4.17
C TYR A 113 0.06 20.22 -2.99
N ALA A 114 0.28 20.68 -1.75
CA ALA A 114 -0.17 19.97 -0.56
C ALA A 114 -1.70 19.86 -0.50
N ALA A 115 -2.44 20.93 -0.81
CA ALA A 115 -3.89 20.89 -0.87
C ALA A 115 -4.39 19.91 -1.96
N ARG A 116 -3.81 20.02 -3.17
CA ARG A 116 -4.10 19.09 -4.28
C ARG A 116 -3.81 17.64 -3.92
N LEU A 117 -2.82 17.37 -3.08
CA LEU A 117 -2.50 16.01 -2.66
C LEU A 117 -3.60 15.42 -1.76
N LEU A 118 -4.15 16.23 -0.85
CA LEU A 118 -5.18 15.83 0.11
C LEU A 118 -6.57 15.70 -0.51
N ASP A 119 -6.85 16.44 -1.59
CA ASP A 119 -8.13 16.44 -2.29
C ASP A 119 -8.30 15.29 -3.31
N ASN A 120 -7.36 14.34 -3.38
CA ASN A 120 -7.39 13.19 -4.32
C ASN A 120 -8.32 12.04 -3.92
#